data_AF-A0A6A3NYH8-F1
#
_entry.id   AF-A0A6A3NYH8-F1
#
_cell.length_a   1.000
_cell.length_b   1.000
_cell.length_c   1.000
_cell.angle_alpha   90.00
_cell.angle_beta   90.00
_cell.angle_gamma   90.00
#
_symmetry.space_group_name_H-M   'P 1'
#
loop_
_entity.id
_entity.type
_entity.pdbx_description
1 polymer ?
#
loop_
_entity_poly.entity_id
_entity_poly.type
_entity_poly.pdbx_seq_one_letter_code
_entity_poly.pdbx_strand_id
1 'polypeptide(L)'
;MARAPHGSAAKKECEKCHDMISRSNFSKHAKKCSGIKVRESRSDIRKKSWEKNRLKRVGSQRNKRATKFFQELQDLRSQLHELEDTPVLPKPKPKGITPNKKVAEYDWKRDHPFELLSRHPDVFESVLSKVDKWEMLSKIWFKMLFLQLHPDRSHQLPADWQQEPKKSAILESFKVIRVYMERMLEEDPITVSKERIRIEKYRMYLRTTYKDKVCKWERQCQASRDEKLPAIKTMLDKFAEYKECKTLEEFKEAYNARFAEKDKAYETKAKAKEDQHVKDRQFHEVFGLDSDSE
;
A
#
# COMPACT_ATOMS: atom_id res chain seq x y z
N MET A 1 50.69 43.93 -40.50
CA MET A 1 50.74 43.39 -39.12
C MET A 1 49.70 42.29 -39.00
N ALA A 2 50.12 41.03 -38.85
CA ALA A 2 49.20 39.90 -38.69
C ALA A 2 48.42 40.06 -37.37
N ARG A 3 47.08 40.03 -37.43
CA ARG A 3 46.24 40.02 -36.23
C ARG A 3 46.35 38.66 -35.56
N ALA A 4 46.58 38.64 -34.25
CA ALA A 4 46.63 37.41 -33.48
C ALA A 4 45.29 36.65 -33.60
N PRO A 5 45.30 35.30 -33.64
CA PRO A 5 44.09 34.48 -33.80
C PRO A 5 43.07 34.79 -32.71
N HIS A 6 41.79 34.90 -33.09
CA HIS A 6 40.70 35.23 -32.19
C HIS A 6 40.63 34.21 -31.04
N GLY A 7 40.87 34.67 -29.80
CA GLY A 7 40.93 33.80 -28.60
C GLY A 7 42.32 33.70 -27.95
N SER A 8 43.36 34.22 -28.60
CA SER A 8 44.73 34.22 -28.05
C SER A 8 44.89 35.35 -27.02
N ALA A 9 44.73 35.05 -25.73
CA ALA A 9 45.01 36.01 -24.67
C ALA A 9 46.50 36.41 -24.72
N ALA A 10 46.80 37.71 -24.85
CA ALA A 10 48.18 38.19 -24.87
C ALA A 10 48.96 37.68 -23.65
N LYS A 11 50.09 37.02 -23.86
CA LYS A 11 50.94 36.43 -22.80
C LYS A 11 52.13 37.34 -22.49
N LYS A 12 52.66 37.25 -21.27
CA LYS A 12 53.87 37.92 -20.78
C LYS A 12 54.73 36.88 -20.07
N GLU A 13 56.03 36.87 -20.37
CA GLU A 13 57.00 36.00 -19.73
C GLU A 13 57.29 36.47 -18.29
N CYS A 14 57.36 35.53 -17.35
CA CYS A 14 57.78 35.85 -15.99
C CYS A 14 59.31 35.80 -15.87
N GLU A 15 59.94 36.91 -15.52
CA GLU A 15 61.40 37.00 -15.37
C GLU A 15 61.99 36.08 -14.28
N LYS A 16 61.17 35.54 -13.37
CA LYS A 16 61.63 34.64 -12.29
C LYS A 16 61.59 33.16 -12.63
N CYS A 17 60.60 32.72 -13.41
CA CYS A 17 60.42 31.29 -13.74
C CYS A 17 60.34 31.03 -15.24
N HIS A 18 60.50 32.07 -16.07
CA HIS A 18 60.48 32.04 -17.53
C HIS A 18 59.19 31.48 -18.15
N ASP A 19 58.11 31.36 -17.37
CA ASP A 19 56.81 30.89 -17.85
C ASP A 19 56.07 31.99 -18.62
N MET A 20 55.47 31.61 -19.75
CA MET A 20 54.60 32.47 -20.56
C MET A 20 53.16 32.49 -20.01
N ILE A 21 52.83 33.51 -19.24
CA ILE A 21 51.55 33.63 -18.51
C ILE A 21 50.62 34.63 -19.22
N SER A 22 49.31 34.39 -19.26
CA SER A 22 48.37 35.38 -19.79
C SER A 22 48.46 36.71 -19.04
N ARG A 23 48.41 37.85 -19.75
CA ARG A 23 48.48 39.20 -19.16
C ARG A 23 47.43 39.41 -18.06
N SER A 24 46.24 38.84 -18.24
CA SER A 24 45.15 38.87 -17.25
C SER A 24 45.47 38.16 -15.93
N ASN A 25 46.38 37.18 -15.93
CA ASN A 25 46.78 36.41 -14.75
C ASN A 25 48.20 36.73 -14.26
N PHE A 26 48.97 37.51 -15.03
CA PHE A 26 50.38 37.80 -14.74
C PHE A 26 50.60 38.42 -13.37
N SER A 27 49.73 39.34 -12.93
CA SER A 27 49.84 39.96 -11.59
C SER A 27 49.73 38.94 -10.45
N LYS A 28 48.83 37.97 -10.58
CA LYS A 28 48.68 36.88 -9.59
C LYS A 28 49.87 35.94 -9.63
N HIS A 29 50.34 35.60 -10.83
CA HIS A 29 51.50 34.75 -11.02
C HIS A 29 52.77 35.41 -10.45
N ALA A 30 53.03 36.67 -10.77
CA ALA A 30 54.20 37.41 -10.30
C ALA A 30 54.28 37.47 -8.77
N LYS A 31 53.15 37.72 -8.09
CA LYS A 31 53.06 37.66 -6.62
C LYS A 31 53.35 36.25 -6.08
N LYS A 32 52.81 35.21 -6.72
CA LYS A 32 53.07 33.82 -6.32
C LYS A 32 54.53 33.41 -6.54
N CYS A 33 55.12 33.83 -7.66
CA CYS A 33 56.51 33.57 -8.05
C CYS A 33 57.52 34.34 -7.16
N SER A 34 57.10 35.46 -6.58
CA SER A 34 57.86 36.17 -5.54
C SER A 34 57.65 35.63 -4.11
N GLY A 35 56.94 34.51 -3.94
CA GLY A 35 56.68 33.92 -2.63
C GLY A 35 55.61 34.66 -1.83
N ILE A 36 54.95 35.68 -2.40
CA ILE A 36 53.89 36.43 -1.75
C ILE A 36 52.60 35.62 -1.83
N LYS A 37 52.00 35.33 -0.68
CA LYS A 37 50.71 34.63 -0.59
C LYS A 37 49.63 35.46 -1.29
N VAL A 38 49.14 34.96 -2.42
CA VAL A 38 48.00 35.55 -3.13
C VAL A 38 46.73 35.13 -2.42
N ARG A 39 45.82 36.09 -2.16
CA ARG A 39 44.50 35.80 -1.59
C ARG A 39 43.76 34.84 -2.51
N GLU A 40 43.38 33.68 -1.98
CA GLU A 40 42.60 32.70 -2.73
C GLU A 40 41.28 33.32 -3.19
N SER A 41 40.86 32.98 -4.41
CA SER A 41 39.56 33.42 -4.88
C SER A 41 38.46 32.74 -4.07
N ARG A 42 37.29 33.38 -3.96
CA ARG A 42 36.11 32.73 -3.36
C ARG A 42 35.76 31.41 -4.06
N SER A 43 36.05 31.27 -5.34
CA SER A 43 35.84 30.03 -6.10
C SER A 43 36.74 28.90 -5.60
N ASP A 44 38.03 29.18 -5.41
CA ASP A 44 39.01 28.17 -4.98
C ASP A 44 38.74 27.71 -3.54
N ILE A 45 38.38 28.64 -2.65
CA ILE A 45 37.98 28.33 -1.27
C ILE A 45 36.72 27.46 -1.26
N ARG A 46 35.73 27.77 -2.11
CA ARG A 46 34.50 26.96 -2.23
C ARG A 46 34.81 25.56 -2.77
N LYS A 47 35.69 25.41 -3.77
CA LYS A 47 36.12 24.11 -4.30
C LYS A 47 36.80 23.28 -3.20
N LYS A 48 37.77 23.83 -2.48
CA LYS A 48 38.45 23.13 -1.36
C LYS A 48 37.47 22.73 -0.25
N SER A 49 36.55 23.62 0.10
CA SER A 49 35.50 23.33 1.10
C SER A 49 34.55 22.23 0.62
N TRP A 50 34.19 22.23 -0.67
CA TRP A 50 33.41 21.16 -1.29
C TRP A 50 34.16 19.84 -1.26
N GLU A 51 35.40 19.77 -1.74
CA GLU A 51 36.24 18.56 -1.73
C GLU A 51 36.31 17.95 -0.33
N LYS A 52 36.60 18.78 0.68
CA LYS A 52 36.73 18.36 2.08
C LYS A 52 35.43 17.82 2.68
N ASN A 53 34.27 18.36 2.27
CA ASN A 53 32.97 18.01 2.85
C ASN A 53 32.07 17.19 1.92
N ARG A 54 32.54 16.82 0.72
CA ARG A 54 31.74 16.19 -0.34
C ARG A 54 31.05 14.94 0.17
N LEU A 55 31.81 14.00 0.75
CA LEU A 55 31.28 12.73 1.25
C LEU A 55 30.18 12.93 2.29
N LYS A 56 30.39 13.82 3.25
CA LYS A 56 29.41 14.13 4.31
C LYS A 56 28.14 14.76 3.74
N ARG A 57 28.27 15.73 2.82
CA ARG A 57 27.12 16.40 2.18
C ARG A 57 26.33 15.45 1.29
N VAL A 58 27.02 14.68 0.45
CA VAL A 58 26.40 13.69 -0.44
C VAL A 58 25.73 12.59 0.38
N GLY A 59 26.39 12.06 1.42
CA GLY A 59 25.82 11.05 2.31
C GLY A 59 24.55 11.55 3.03
N SER A 60 24.57 12.79 3.54
CA SER A 60 23.39 13.41 4.15
C SER A 60 22.24 13.55 3.14
N GLN A 61 22.53 13.98 1.91
CA GLN A 61 21.53 14.12 0.86
C GLN A 61 20.94 12.78 0.43
N ARG A 62 21.78 11.74 0.30
CA ARG A 62 21.36 10.36 -0.01
C ARG A 62 20.46 9.82 1.09
N ASN A 63 20.85 9.96 2.36
CA ASN A 63 20.03 9.51 3.49
C ASN A 63 18.65 10.20 3.53
N LYS A 64 18.58 11.51 3.28
CA LYS A 64 17.30 12.22 3.19
C LYS A 64 16.41 11.68 2.07
N ARG A 65 16.98 11.41 0.90
CA ARG A 65 16.23 10.81 -0.24
C ARG A 65 15.77 9.39 0.09
N ALA A 66 16.65 8.58 0.68
CA ALA A 66 16.35 7.21 1.08
C ALA A 66 15.18 7.17 2.08
N THR A 67 15.19 8.03 3.10
CA THR A 67 14.07 8.14 4.05
C THR A 67 12.76 8.50 3.36
N LYS A 68 12.78 9.47 2.44
CA LYS A 68 11.56 9.85 1.71
C LYS A 68 11.03 8.70 0.84
N PHE A 69 11.89 8.01 0.11
CA PHE A 69 11.50 6.87 -0.72
C PHE A 69 11.02 5.67 0.10
N PHE A 70 11.62 5.43 1.25
CA PHE A 70 11.16 4.38 2.15
C PHE A 70 9.77 4.69 2.72
N GLN A 71 9.50 5.96 3.06
CA GLN A 71 8.16 6.37 3.47
C GLN A 71 7.14 6.15 2.34
N GLU A 72 7.45 6.57 1.12
CA GLU A 72 6.60 6.34 -0.06
C GLU A 72 6.33 4.84 -0.28
N LEU A 73 7.35 3.98 -0.09
CA LEU A 73 7.20 2.52 -0.18
C LEU A 73 6.29 1.95 0.93
N GLN A 74 6.44 2.44 2.17
CA GLN A 74 5.57 2.03 3.27
C GLN A 74 4.13 2.47 3.04
N ASP A 75 3.91 3.69 2.57
CA ASP A 75 2.58 4.20 2.28
C ASP A 75 1.89 3.36 1.19
N LEU A 76 2.62 2.94 0.15
CA LEU A 76 2.10 2.04 -0.89
C LEU A 76 1.76 0.65 -0.35
N ARG A 77 2.59 0.10 0.54
CA ARG A 77 2.31 -1.20 1.20
C ARG A 77 1.07 -1.11 2.07
N SER A 78 0.91 -0.03 2.83
CA SER A 78 -0.27 0.23 3.64
C SER A 78 -1.53 0.34 2.77
N GLN A 79 -1.48 1.09 1.67
CA GLN A 79 -2.60 1.19 0.73
C GLN A 79 -2.98 -0.17 0.11
N LEU A 80 -2.00 -1.02 -0.19
CA LEU A 80 -2.26 -2.37 -0.69
C LEU A 80 -3.01 -3.21 0.36
N HIS A 81 -2.52 -3.19 1.61
CA HIS A 81 -3.14 -3.89 2.73
C HIS A 81 -4.56 -3.38 3.01
N GLU A 82 -4.77 -2.06 2.98
CA GLU A 82 -6.09 -1.44 3.15
C GLU A 82 -7.09 -1.88 2.07
N LEU A 83 -6.64 -2.03 0.83
CA LEU A 83 -7.49 -2.52 -0.27
C LEU A 83 -7.85 -4.01 -0.14
N GLU A 84 -6.93 -4.81 0.39
CA GLU A 84 -7.15 -6.24 0.63
C GLU A 84 -8.16 -6.45 1.77
N ASP A 85 -8.01 -5.72 2.87
CA ASP A 85 -8.81 -5.94 4.09
C ASP A 85 -10.11 -5.15 4.14
N THR A 86 -10.16 -3.95 3.54
CA THR A 86 -11.28 -3.03 3.75
C THR A 86 -12.23 -3.06 2.55
N PRO A 87 -13.49 -3.48 2.73
CA PRO A 87 -14.48 -3.38 1.68
C PRO A 87 -14.79 -1.91 1.37
N VAL A 88 -14.88 -1.59 0.07
CA VAL A 88 -15.12 -0.22 -0.41
C VAL A 88 -16.51 0.32 -0.04
N LEU A 89 -17.47 -0.60 0.16
CA LEU A 89 -18.84 -0.27 0.51
C LEU A 89 -19.27 -1.04 1.77
N PRO A 90 -20.18 -0.50 2.59
CA PRO A 90 -20.72 -1.23 3.72
C PRO A 90 -21.49 -2.47 3.24
N LYS A 91 -21.25 -3.61 3.88
CA LYS A 91 -21.95 -4.86 3.56
C LYS A 91 -23.46 -4.68 3.72
N PRO A 92 -24.29 -5.12 2.75
CA PRO A 92 -25.75 -5.05 2.86
C PRO A 92 -26.23 -5.77 4.12
N LYS A 93 -27.09 -5.11 4.91
CA LYS A 93 -27.77 -5.74 6.04
C LYS A 93 -29.06 -6.40 5.58
N PRO A 94 -29.36 -7.64 6.01
CA PRO A 94 -30.64 -8.26 5.71
C PRO A 94 -31.76 -7.45 6.35
N LYS A 95 -32.92 -7.40 5.69
CA LYS A 95 -34.14 -6.96 6.38
C LYS A 95 -34.41 -7.96 7.50
N GLY A 96 -34.74 -7.54 8.72
CA GLY A 96 -35.15 -8.49 9.77
C GLY A 96 -36.54 -9.05 9.48
N ILE A 97 -36.97 -10.08 10.22
CA ILE A 97 -38.31 -10.66 10.08
C ILE A 97 -39.40 -9.77 10.73
N THR A 98 -39.61 -8.55 10.21
CA THR A 98 -40.96 -8.02 9.93
C THR A 98 -42.15 -8.33 10.85
N PRO A 99 -42.36 -7.74 12.06
CA PRO A 99 -43.63 -7.91 12.79
C PRO A 99 -44.83 -7.58 11.90
N ASN A 100 -45.81 -8.49 11.85
CA ASN A 100 -47.09 -8.22 11.21
C ASN A 100 -47.74 -7.00 11.89
N LYS A 101 -48.27 -6.01 11.17
CA LYS A 101 -48.79 -4.79 11.82
C LYS A 101 -50.24 -4.89 12.29
N LYS A 102 -50.96 -5.98 11.99
CA LYS A 102 -52.43 -6.08 12.10
C LYS A 102 -53.02 -6.77 13.34
N VAL A 103 -52.25 -7.33 14.28
CA VAL A 103 -52.80 -8.08 15.46
C VAL A 103 -52.53 -7.33 16.78
N ALA A 104 -52.92 -6.07 16.82
CA ALA A 104 -52.46 -5.10 17.81
C ALA A 104 -53.22 -5.16 19.15
N GLU A 105 -52.95 -6.17 19.99
CA GLU A 105 -53.27 -6.15 21.42
C GLU A 105 -52.22 -7.01 22.17
N TYR A 106 -51.18 -6.34 22.71
CA TYR A 106 -50.05 -6.83 23.57
C TYR A 106 -49.30 -8.14 23.21
N ASP A 107 -47.97 -8.28 23.08
CA ASP A 107 -46.80 -7.40 22.87
C ASP A 107 -45.72 -8.25 22.13
N TRP A 108 -45.99 -8.54 20.85
CA TRP A 108 -45.11 -9.26 19.90
C TRP A 108 -44.58 -8.29 18.81
N LYS A 109 -44.68 -6.97 19.10
CA LYS A 109 -44.47 -5.87 18.15
C LYS A 109 -43.05 -5.34 18.09
N ARG A 110 -42.15 -5.70 19.02
CA ARG A 110 -40.79 -5.13 19.05
C ARG A 110 -39.73 -6.03 18.44
N ASP A 111 -39.68 -7.32 18.76
CA ASP A 111 -38.72 -8.23 18.14
C ASP A 111 -39.29 -9.65 18.02
N HIS A 112 -39.40 -10.19 16.80
CA HIS A 112 -39.70 -11.62 16.59
C HIS A 112 -38.62 -12.47 17.29
N PRO A 113 -38.90 -13.67 17.83
CA PRO A 113 -37.88 -14.48 18.54
C PRO A 113 -36.68 -14.84 17.66
N PHE A 114 -36.90 -14.92 16.34
CA PHE A 114 -35.84 -15.04 15.34
C PHE A 114 -35.36 -13.73 14.73
N GLU A 115 -35.80 -12.56 15.20
CA GLU A 115 -35.36 -11.28 14.62
C GLU A 115 -33.87 -11.06 14.78
N LEU A 116 -33.33 -11.31 15.98
CA LEU A 116 -31.90 -11.21 16.25
C LEU A 116 -31.10 -12.21 15.39
N LEU A 117 -31.54 -13.47 15.33
CA LEU A 117 -30.95 -14.47 14.43
C LEU A 117 -31.06 -14.06 12.96
N SER A 118 -32.18 -13.49 12.52
CA SER A 118 -32.41 -13.07 11.13
C SER A 118 -31.46 -11.96 10.67
N ARG A 119 -30.94 -11.16 11.60
CA ARG A 119 -29.88 -10.16 11.31
C ARG A 119 -28.53 -10.82 11.02
N HIS A 120 -28.39 -12.12 11.27
CA HIS A 120 -27.23 -12.98 10.97
C HIS A 120 -27.65 -14.13 10.02
N PRO A 121 -27.75 -13.87 8.71
CA PRO A 121 -28.33 -14.80 7.72
C PRO A 121 -27.69 -16.18 7.69
N ASP A 122 -26.37 -16.24 7.87
CA ASP A 122 -25.57 -17.44 7.93
C ASP A 122 -25.92 -18.32 9.14
N VAL A 123 -26.05 -17.69 10.31
CA VAL A 123 -26.47 -18.38 11.54
C VAL A 123 -27.92 -18.85 11.41
N PHE A 124 -28.81 -17.97 10.94
CA PHE A 124 -30.23 -18.26 10.79
C PHE A 124 -30.49 -19.44 9.84
N GLU A 125 -29.90 -19.43 8.64
CA GLU A 125 -30.06 -20.53 7.68
C GLU A 125 -29.46 -21.84 8.20
N SER A 126 -28.30 -21.80 8.85
CA SER A 126 -27.68 -23.00 9.41
C SER A 126 -28.54 -23.63 10.51
N VAL A 127 -29.00 -22.82 11.46
CA VAL A 127 -29.86 -23.31 12.56
C VAL A 127 -31.14 -23.92 12.01
N LEU A 128 -31.80 -23.24 11.05
CA LEU A 128 -33.03 -23.75 10.43
C LEU A 128 -32.80 -25.02 9.61
N SER A 129 -31.69 -25.12 8.87
CA SER A 129 -31.37 -26.32 8.09
C SER A 129 -31.28 -27.59 8.94
N LYS A 130 -30.82 -27.48 10.20
CA LYS A 130 -30.74 -28.62 11.13
C LYS A 130 -32.11 -29.09 11.63
N VAL A 131 -33.14 -28.26 11.50
CA VAL A 131 -34.51 -28.57 11.93
C VAL A 131 -35.50 -28.73 10.77
N ASP A 132 -35.05 -28.56 9.52
CA ASP A 132 -35.87 -28.64 8.30
C ASP A 132 -36.57 -29.99 8.11
N LYS A 133 -36.01 -31.07 8.66
CA LYS A 133 -36.61 -32.41 8.59
C LYS A 133 -37.91 -32.54 9.40
N TRP A 134 -38.22 -31.57 10.25
CA TRP A 134 -39.40 -31.57 11.09
C TRP A 134 -40.39 -30.51 10.64
N GLU A 135 -41.68 -30.79 10.83
CA GLU A 135 -42.73 -29.83 10.54
C GLU A 135 -42.52 -28.53 11.34
N MET A 136 -42.38 -27.40 10.63
CA MET A 136 -42.07 -26.11 11.24
C MET A 136 -43.11 -25.73 12.30
N LEU A 137 -42.65 -25.17 13.42
CA LEU A 137 -43.49 -24.83 14.60
C LEU A 137 -44.19 -26.04 15.27
N SER A 138 -43.86 -27.28 14.92
CA SER A 138 -44.29 -28.45 15.70
C SER A 138 -43.54 -28.54 17.03
N LYS A 139 -44.12 -29.28 17.98
CA LYS A 139 -43.46 -29.58 19.27
C LYS A 139 -42.07 -30.21 19.09
N ILE A 140 -41.92 -31.08 18.09
CA ILE A 140 -40.64 -31.73 17.78
C ILE A 140 -39.65 -30.73 17.19
N TRP A 141 -40.10 -29.86 16.28
CA TRP A 141 -39.27 -28.82 15.68
C TRP A 141 -38.72 -27.87 16.75
N PHE A 142 -39.56 -27.41 17.68
CA PHE A 142 -39.12 -26.56 18.79
C PHE A 142 -38.11 -27.25 19.70
N LYS A 143 -38.36 -28.52 20.08
CA LYS A 143 -37.41 -29.30 20.88
C LYS A 143 -36.04 -29.35 20.20
N MET A 144 -36.01 -29.60 18.90
CA MET A 144 -34.76 -29.70 18.15
C MET A 144 -34.06 -28.35 18.00
N LEU A 145 -34.82 -27.29 17.74
CA LEU A 145 -34.31 -25.92 17.67
C LEU A 145 -33.69 -25.49 19.00
N PHE A 146 -34.39 -25.75 20.11
CA PHE A 146 -33.92 -25.45 21.46
C PHE A 146 -32.61 -26.18 21.78
N LEU A 147 -32.49 -27.44 21.37
CA LEU A 147 -31.25 -28.20 21.50
C LEU A 147 -30.10 -27.61 20.66
N GLN A 148 -30.37 -27.12 19.45
CA GLN A 148 -29.34 -26.52 18.60
C GLN A 148 -28.83 -25.18 19.11
N LEU A 149 -29.68 -24.40 19.78
CA LEU A 149 -29.34 -23.08 20.30
C LEU A 149 -28.90 -23.11 21.78
N HIS A 150 -28.84 -24.29 22.40
CA HIS A 150 -28.51 -24.43 23.81
C HIS A 150 -27.09 -23.90 24.10
N PRO A 151 -26.88 -23.09 25.15
CA PRO A 151 -25.56 -22.52 25.48
C PRO A 151 -24.46 -23.59 25.61
N ASP A 152 -24.76 -24.71 26.26
CA ASP A 152 -23.79 -25.81 26.45
C ASP A 152 -23.35 -26.46 25.14
N ARG A 153 -24.15 -26.34 24.07
CA ARG A 153 -23.82 -26.84 22.73
C ARG A 153 -23.24 -25.77 21.81
N SER A 154 -23.01 -24.56 22.31
CA SER A 154 -22.41 -23.47 21.52
C SER A 154 -21.03 -23.82 20.93
N HIS A 155 -20.27 -24.72 21.57
CA HIS A 155 -19.01 -25.24 21.06
C HIS A 155 -19.16 -26.06 19.76
N GLN A 156 -20.36 -26.56 19.46
CA GLN A 156 -20.69 -27.29 18.23
C GLN A 156 -21.00 -26.33 17.06
N LEU A 157 -21.09 -25.03 17.33
CA LEU A 157 -21.23 -24.01 16.31
C LEU A 157 -19.84 -23.63 15.76
N PRO A 158 -19.74 -23.26 14.48
CA PRO A 158 -18.54 -22.68 13.88
C PRO A 158 -17.88 -21.60 14.76
N ALA A 159 -16.55 -21.55 14.74
CA ALA A 159 -15.76 -20.66 15.59
C ALA A 159 -16.12 -19.17 15.41
N ASP A 160 -16.48 -18.78 14.20
CA ASP A 160 -16.93 -17.42 13.88
C ASP A 160 -18.27 -17.05 14.53
N TRP A 161 -19.06 -18.03 15.00
CA TRP A 161 -20.37 -17.80 15.65
C TRP A 161 -20.26 -17.78 17.16
N GLN A 162 -19.14 -18.25 17.70
CA GLN A 162 -18.81 -18.17 19.12
C GLN A 162 -18.30 -16.77 19.50
N GLN A 163 -18.11 -15.88 18.53
CA GLN A 163 -17.69 -14.49 18.73
C GLN A 163 -18.89 -13.54 18.69
N GLU A 164 -18.74 -12.39 19.34
CA GLU A 164 -19.72 -11.31 19.26
C GLU A 164 -19.75 -10.68 17.86
N PRO A 165 -20.91 -10.22 17.35
CA PRO A 165 -22.23 -10.16 18.01
C PRO A 165 -23.09 -11.43 17.85
N LYS A 166 -22.62 -12.43 17.10
CA LYS A 166 -23.41 -13.63 16.75
C LYS A 166 -23.76 -14.48 17.97
N LYS A 167 -22.81 -14.62 18.91
CA LYS A 167 -23.02 -15.34 20.17
C LYS A 167 -24.16 -14.74 20.99
N SER A 168 -24.16 -13.42 21.19
CA SER A 168 -25.25 -12.73 21.90
C SER A 168 -26.60 -12.94 21.20
N ALA A 169 -26.66 -12.84 19.87
CA ALA A 169 -27.89 -13.08 19.12
C ALA A 169 -28.46 -14.50 19.34
N ILE A 170 -27.60 -15.52 19.41
CA ILE A 170 -28.00 -16.90 19.69
C ILE A 170 -28.56 -17.04 21.11
N LEU A 171 -27.87 -16.48 22.10
CA LEU A 171 -28.28 -16.56 23.51
C LEU A 171 -29.59 -15.82 23.78
N GLU A 172 -29.76 -14.62 23.20
CA GLU A 172 -31.00 -13.85 23.35
C GLU A 172 -32.17 -14.53 22.64
N SER A 173 -31.96 -15.06 21.43
CA SER A 173 -32.99 -15.85 20.75
C SER A 173 -33.35 -17.12 21.53
N PHE A 174 -32.39 -17.79 22.16
CA PHE A 174 -32.66 -18.96 23.00
C PHE A 174 -33.60 -18.66 24.17
N LYS A 175 -33.42 -17.53 24.87
CA LYS A 175 -34.26 -17.12 26.01
C LYS A 175 -35.73 -16.99 25.64
N VAL A 176 -36.01 -16.48 24.44
CA VAL A 176 -37.39 -16.21 23.98
C VAL A 176 -38.05 -17.39 23.28
N ILE A 177 -37.30 -18.39 22.83
CA ILE A 177 -37.85 -19.55 22.10
C ILE A 177 -38.79 -20.40 22.96
N ARG A 178 -38.52 -20.57 24.26
CA ARG A 178 -39.41 -21.35 25.13
C ARG A 178 -40.81 -20.73 25.20
N VAL A 179 -40.86 -19.42 25.44
CA VAL A 179 -42.12 -18.65 25.50
C VAL A 179 -42.84 -18.69 24.16
N TYR A 180 -42.09 -18.60 23.06
CA TYR A 180 -42.65 -18.68 21.72
C TYR A 180 -43.23 -20.07 21.40
N MET A 181 -42.57 -21.16 21.83
CA MET A 181 -43.09 -22.52 21.68
C MET A 181 -44.41 -22.71 22.42
N GLU A 182 -44.46 -22.35 23.70
CA GLU A 182 -45.66 -22.50 24.54
C GLU A 182 -46.85 -21.80 23.88
N ARG A 183 -46.65 -20.56 23.42
CA ARG A 183 -47.69 -19.80 22.71
C ARG A 183 -48.09 -20.43 21.38
N MET A 184 -47.14 -20.81 20.52
CA MET A 184 -47.46 -21.41 19.21
C MET A 184 -48.22 -22.75 19.32
N LEU A 185 -48.12 -23.44 20.46
CA LEU A 185 -48.88 -24.67 20.73
C LEU A 185 -50.32 -24.40 21.20
N GLU A 186 -50.60 -23.20 21.71
CA GLU A 186 -51.92 -22.76 22.18
C GLU A 186 -52.72 -21.99 21.10
N GLU A 187 -52.02 -21.45 20.10
CA GLU A 187 -52.60 -20.66 19.01
C GLU A 187 -53.44 -21.48 18.01
N ASP A 188 -54.32 -20.79 17.28
CA ASP A 188 -55.17 -21.43 16.29
C ASP A 188 -54.38 -21.90 15.04
N PRO A 189 -54.82 -22.98 14.36
CA PRO A 189 -54.11 -23.52 13.19
C PRO A 189 -53.89 -22.53 12.04
N ILE A 190 -54.76 -21.53 11.87
CA ILE A 190 -54.66 -20.51 10.82
C ILE A 190 -53.51 -19.56 11.15
N THR A 191 -53.39 -19.15 12.42
CA THR A 191 -52.29 -18.30 12.90
C THR A 191 -50.94 -19.01 12.79
N VAL A 192 -50.86 -20.27 13.22
CA VAL A 192 -49.65 -21.09 13.06
C VAL A 192 -49.25 -21.21 11.58
N SER A 193 -50.22 -21.43 10.69
CA SER A 193 -49.96 -21.52 9.24
C SER A 193 -49.44 -20.21 8.65
N LYS A 194 -49.98 -19.06 9.06
CA LYS A 194 -49.49 -17.74 8.62
C LYS A 194 -48.05 -17.50 9.08
N GLU A 195 -47.70 -17.94 10.28
CA GLU A 195 -46.35 -17.77 10.82
C GLU A 195 -45.33 -18.68 10.13
N ARG A 196 -45.69 -19.93 9.83
CA ARG A 196 -44.88 -20.81 8.96
C ARG A 196 -44.57 -20.15 7.62
N ILE A 197 -45.60 -19.63 6.95
CA ILE A 197 -45.45 -18.91 5.67
C ILE A 197 -44.51 -17.72 5.81
N ARG A 198 -44.56 -17.00 6.94
CA ARG A 198 -43.72 -15.82 7.18
C ARG A 198 -42.25 -16.18 7.34
N ILE A 199 -41.94 -17.20 8.15
CA ILE A 199 -40.57 -17.71 8.31
C ILE A 199 -40.04 -18.19 6.96
N GLU A 200 -40.84 -18.95 6.21
CA GLU A 200 -40.41 -19.49 4.92
C GLU A 200 -40.21 -18.39 3.85
N LYS A 201 -41.11 -17.39 3.78
CA LYS A 201 -40.92 -16.21 2.93
C LYS A 201 -39.61 -15.48 3.24
N TYR A 202 -39.25 -15.41 4.52
CA TYR A 202 -38.01 -14.79 4.95
C TYR A 202 -36.77 -15.59 4.52
N ARG A 203 -36.80 -16.91 4.69
CA ARG A 203 -35.75 -17.82 4.17
C ARG A 203 -35.57 -17.68 2.67
N MET A 204 -36.68 -17.65 1.92
CA MET A 204 -36.64 -17.42 0.47
C MET A 204 -36.02 -16.07 0.12
N TYR A 205 -36.36 -14.99 0.84
CA TYR A 205 -35.72 -13.68 0.68
C TYR A 205 -34.20 -13.74 0.90
N LEU A 206 -33.74 -14.44 1.95
CA LEU A 206 -32.31 -14.59 2.24
C LEU A 206 -31.58 -15.30 1.11
N ARG A 207 -32.13 -16.41 0.62
CA ARG A 207 -31.54 -17.25 -0.43
C ARG A 207 -31.55 -16.63 -1.82
N THR A 208 -32.44 -15.67 -2.07
CA THR A 208 -32.62 -15.01 -3.38
C THR A 208 -32.18 -13.55 -3.32
N THR A 209 -33.10 -12.64 -2.97
CA THR A 209 -32.91 -11.18 -3.07
C THR A 209 -31.73 -10.68 -2.22
N TYR A 210 -31.56 -11.20 -1.01
CA TYR A 210 -30.45 -10.78 -0.16
C TYR A 210 -29.12 -11.32 -0.70
N LYS A 211 -29.07 -12.60 -1.08
CA LYS A 211 -27.90 -13.20 -1.73
C LYS A 211 -27.48 -12.42 -2.98
N ASP A 212 -28.42 -12.05 -3.84
CA ASP A 212 -28.14 -11.23 -5.03
C ASP A 212 -27.57 -9.86 -4.68
N LYS A 213 -28.06 -9.21 -3.62
CA LYS A 213 -27.51 -7.94 -3.13
C LYS A 213 -26.09 -8.11 -2.62
N VAL A 214 -25.79 -9.19 -1.90
CA VAL A 214 -24.44 -9.50 -1.43
C VAL A 214 -23.52 -9.76 -2.62
N CYS A 215 -23.92 -10.60 -3.57
CA CYS A 215 -23.13 -10.86 -4.77
C CYS A 215 -22.88 -9.60 -5.60
N LYS A 216 -23.87 -8.70 -5.73
CA LYS A 216 -23.70 -7.41 -6.39
C LYS A 216 -22.69 -6.52 -5.65
N TRP A 217 -22.78 -6.47 -4.33
CA TRP A 217 -21.85 -5.73 -3.48
C TRP A 217 -20.42 -6.30 -3.55
N GLU A 218 -20.26 -7.63 -3.54
CA GLU A 218 -18.96 -8.31 -3.71
C GLU A 218 -18.32 -7.94 -5.05
N ARG A 219 -19.09 -7.98 -6.14
CA ARG A 219 -18.60 -7.55 -7.47
C ARG A 219 -18.19 -6.09 -7.50
N GLN A 220 -18.91 -5.19 -6.83
CA GLN A 220 -18.54 -3.77 -6.76
C GLN A 220 -17.26 -3.56 -5.95
N CYS A 221 -17.10 -4.26 -4.83
CA CYS A 221 -15.86 -4.22 -4.05
C CYS A 221 -14.68 -4.77 -4.87
N GLN A 222 -14.88 -5.88 -5.58
CA GLN A 222 -13.85 -6.47 -6.43
C GLN A 222 -13.46 -5.55 -7.60
N ALA A 223 -14.44 -4.97 -8.29
CA ALA A 223 -14.16 -4.03 -9.39
C ALA A 223 -13.35 -2.82 -8.92
N SER A 224 -13.65 -2.26 -7.75
CA SER A 224 -12.87 -1.15 -7.19
C SER A 224 -11.45 -1.57 -6.77
N ARG A 225 -11.27 -2.81 -6.30
CA ARG A 225 -9.94 -3.38 -6.07
C ARG A 225 -9.17 -3.52 -7.38
N ASP A 226 -9.79 -4.12 -8.39
CA ASP A 226 -9.18 -4.36 -9.70
C ASP A 226 -8.81 -3.05 -10.43
N GLU A 227 -9.51 -1.95 -10.14
CA GLU A 227 -9.18 -0.61 -10.65
C GLU A 227 -7.93 -0.02 -9.97
N LYS A 228 -7.81 -0.12 -8.64
CA LYS A 228 -6.74 0.53 -7.87
C LYS A 228 -5.46 -0.29 -7.79
N LEU A 229 -5.59 -1.62 -7.79
CA LEU A 229 -4.50 -2.56 -7.58
C LEU A 229 -3.39 -2.46 -8.66
N PRO A 230 -3.68 -2.31 -9.96
CA PRO A 230 -2.65 -2.13 -10.99
C PRO A 230 -1.81 -0.86 -10.78
N ALA A 231 -2.44 0.25 -10.37
CA ALA A 231 -1.73 1.51 -10.12
C ALA A 231 -0.74 1.38 -8.95
N ILE A 232 -1.17 0.75 -7.84
CA ILE A 232 -0.31 0.51 -6.68
C ILE A 232 0.81 -0.48 -7.02
N LYS A 233 0.51 -1.57 -7.75
CA LYS A 233 1.53 -2.53 -8.22
C LYS A 233 2.58 -1.86 -9.11
N THR A 234 2.14 -1.04 -10.07
CA THR A 234 3.06 -0.28 -10.95
C THR A 234 3.97 0.66 -10.15
N MET A 235 3.45 1.27 -9.08
CA MET A 235 4.25 2.13 -8.19
C MET A 235 5.21 1.31 -7.33
N LEU A 236 4.81 0.13 -6.85
CA LEU A 236 5.67 -0.80 -6.12
C LEU A 236 6.77 -1.39 -7.01
N ASP A 237 6.51 -1.62 -8.30
CA ASP A 237 7.52 -2.12 -9.25
C ASP A 237 8.68 -1.12 -9.44
N LYS A 238 8.45 0.18 -9.24
CA LYS A 238 9.54 1.18 -9.18
C LYS A 238 10.51 0.93 -8.02
N PHE A 239 10.06 0.23 -7.00
CA PHE A 239 10.82 -0.17 -5.83
C PHE A 239 11.11 -1.68 -5.80
N ALA A 240 11.00 -2.40 -6.93
CA ALA A 240 11.19 -3.84 -7.00
C ALA A 240 12.53 -4.32 -6.40
N GLU A 241 13.59 -3.52 -6.57
CA GLU A 241 14.93 -3.79 -6.02
C GLU A 241 14.99 -3.71 -4.49
N TYR A 242 14.02 -3.06 -3.85
CA TYR A 242 13.92 -2.86 -2.40
C TYR A 242 12.75 -3.62 -1.78
N LYS A 243 12.17 -4.56 -2.53
CA LYS A 243 10.95 -5.29 -2.14
C LYS A 243 11.10 -6.04 -0.82
N GLU A 244 12.28 -6.58 -0.54
CA GLU A 244 12.59 -7.35 0.68
C GLU A 244 12.96 -6.47 1.88
N CYS A 245 13.21 -5.16 1.68
CA CYS A 245 13.58 -4.26 2.77
C CYS A 245 12.37 -4.04 3.68
N LYS A 246 12.49 -4.43 4.95
CA LYS A 246 11.47 -4.25 6.00
C LYS A 246 11.78 -3.05 6.87
N THR A 247 13.06 -2.76 7.08
CA THR A 247 13.52 -1.63 7.91
C THR A 247 14.12 -0.51 7.07
N LEU A 248 14.18 0.68 7.66
CA LEU A 248 14.79 1.84 7.01
C LEU A 248 16.31 1.65 6.86
N GLU A 249 16.93 0.94 7.81
CA GLU A 249 18.36 0.62 7.83
C GLU A 249 18.72 -0.28 6.66
N GLU A 250 18.00 -1.39 6.46
CA GLU A 250 18.16 -2.27 5.29
C GLU A 250 17.97 -1.52 3.97
N PHE A 251 16.95 -0.66 3.90
CA PHE A 251 16.70 0.15 2.71
C PHE A 251 17.85 1.12 2.43
N LYS A 252 18.37 1.80 3.45
CA LYS A 252 19.55 2.68 3.32
C LYS A 252 20.80 1.88 2.93
N GLU A 253 20.94 0.68 3.49
CA GLU A 253 21.83 -0.42 3.10
C GLU A 253 21.94 -0.55 1.58
N ALA A 254 20.87 -1.09 1.01
CA ALA A 254 20.72 -1.39 -0.40
C ALA A 254 20.79 -0.13 -1.28
N TYR A 255 20.15 0.97 -0.86
CA TYR A 255 20.15 2.22 -1.60
C TYR A 255 21.56 2.79 -1.75
N ASN A 256 22.34 2.84 -0.67
CA ASN A 256 23.70 3.36 -0.71
C ASN A 256 24.65 2.44 -1.49
N ALA A 257 24.50 1.11 -1.38
CA ALA A 257 25.28 0.15 -2.16
C ALA A 257 25.10 0.37 -3.67
N ARG A 258 23.86 0.58 -4.13
CA ARG A 258 23.55 0.93 -5.54
C ARG A 258 24.24 2.20 -6.02
N PHE A 259 24.33 3.23 -5.17
CA PHE A 259 25.07 4.44 -5.53
C PHE A 259 26.57 4.17 -5.64
N ALA A 260 27.14 3.35 -4.76
CA ALA A 260 28.55 2.98 -4.85
C ALA A 260 28.86 2.21 -6.15
N GLU A 261 27.95 1.32 -6.58
CA GLU A 261 28.05 0.64 -7.89
C GLU A 261 28.01 1.62 -9.06
N LYS A 262 27.06 2.56 -9.04
CA LYS A 262 26.94 3.59 -10.09
C LYS A 262 28.16 4.51 -10.13
N ASP A 263 28.67 4.93 -8.97
CA ASP A 263 29.87 5.76 -8.87
C ASP A 263 31.08 5.03 -9.47
N LYS A 264 31.29 3.74 -9.13
CA LYS A 264 32.34 2.90 -9.74
C LYS A 264 32.19 2.76 -11.25
N ALA A 265 30.97 2.56 -11.74
CA ALA A 265 30.70 2.46 -13.18
C ALA A 265 30.99 3.78 -13.91
N TYR A 266 30.66 4.92 -13.31
CA TYR A 266 30.98 6.24 -13.85
C TYR A 266 32.48 6.49 -13.88
N GLU A 267 33.21 6.17 -12.81
CA GLU A 267 34.66 6.29 -12.76
C GLU A 267 35.34 5.43 -13.83
N THR A 268 34.86 4.20 -14.04
CA THR A 268 35.37 3.31 -15.09
C THR A 268 35.12 3.89 -16.49
N LYS A 269 33.92 4.42 -16.74
CA LYS A 269 33.61 5.10 -18.02
C LYS A 269 34.43 6.38 -18.22
N ALA A 270 34.72 7.12 -17.16
CA ALA A 270 35.54 8.32 -17.23
C ALA A 270 37.00 7.97 -17.59
N LYS A 271 37.58 6.96 -16.92
CA LYS A 271 38.91 6.44 -17.25
C LYS A 271 39.00 5.95 -18.69
N ALA A 272 38.01 5.17 -19.15
CA ALA A 272 37.97 4.70 -20.53
C ALA A 272 37.92 5.84 -21.56
N LYS A 273 37.20 6.94 -21.26
CA LYS A 273 37.19 8.14 -22.12
C LYS A 273 38.53 8.88 -22.10
N GLU A 274 39.18 8.94 -20.96
CA GLU A 274 40.50 9.56 -20.82
C GLU A 274 41.56 8.74 -21.57
N ASP A 275 41.54 7.42 -21.46
CA ASP A 275 42.42 6.50 -22.20
C ASP A 275 42.19 6.63 -23.71
N GLN A 276 40.94 6.75 -24.16
CA GLN A 276 40.62 7.01 -25.57
C GLN A 276 41.18 8.36 -26.03
N HIS A 277 41.00 9.42 -25.23
CA HIS A 277 41.53 10.75 -25.56
C HIS A 277 43.07 10.81 -25.53
N VAL A 278 43.73 9.97 -24.72
CA VAL A 278 45.19 9.80 -24.75
C VAL A 278 45.62 9.07 -26.01
N LYS A 279 44.93 7.99 -26.40
CA LYS A 279 45.19 7.29 -27.66
C LYS A 279 44.98 8.17 -28.89
N ASP A 280 43.90 8.96 -28.92
CA ASP A 280 43.61 9.89 -30.01
C ASP A 280 44.67 11.00 -30.10
N ARG A 281 45.17 11.51 -28.96
CA ARG A 281 46.30 12.45 -28.93
C ARG A 281 47.60 11.81 -29.42
N GLN A 282 47.93 10.61 -28.97
CA GLN A 282 49.11 9.89 -29.44
C GLN A 282 49.01 9.56 -30.94
N PHE A 283 47.83 9.22 -31.44
CA PHE A 283 47.59 9.02 -32.87
C PHE A 283 47.83 10.31 -33.66
N HIS A 284 47.33 11.45 -33.17
CA HIS A 284 47.62 12.75 -33.78
C HIS A 284 49.08 13.19 -33.65
N GLU A 285 49.80 12.83 -32.59
CA GLU A 285 51.24 13.12 -32.48
C GLU A 285 52.09 12.23 -33.39
N VAL A 286 51.68 10.98 -33.62
CA VAL A 286 52.43 10.01 -34.46
C VAL A 286 52.10 10.16 -35.95
N PHE A 287 50.87 10.56 -36.31
CA PHE A 287 50.41 10.63 -37.70
C PHE A 287 49.96 12.04 -38.15
N GLY A 288 50.01 13.05 -37.28
CA GLY A 288 49.54 14.42 -37.56
C GLY A 288 50.62 15.41 -38.00
N LEU A 289 51.79 14.94 -38.39
CA LEU A 289 52.77 15.72 -39.17
C LEU A 289 52.84 15.10 -40.55
N ASP A 290 51.92 15.49 -41.42
CA ASP A 290 52.09 15.52 -42.88
C ASP A 290 50.83 16.14 -43.50
N SER A 291 50.74 17.47 -43.45
CA SER A 291 49.98 18.22 -44.46
C SER A 291 50.36 19.71 -44.42
N ASP A 292 51.65 20.00 -44.61
CA ASP A 292 52.06 21.25 -45.25
C ASP A 292 52.26 20.92 -46.74
N SER A 293 51.25 21.24 -47.54
CA SER A 293 51.39 21.43 -48.98
C SER A 293 50.20 22.24 -49.50
N GLU A 294 50.32 23.56 -49.42
CA GLU A 294 50.45 24.49 -50.57
C GLU A 294 50.87 25.90 -50.10
#